data_AF-A0A2W6E0X1-F1
#
_entry.id   AF-A0A2W6E0X1-F1
#
_cell.length_a   1.000
_cell.length_b   1.000
_cell.length_c   1.000
_cell.angle_alpha   90.00
_cell.angle_beta   90.00
_cell.angle_gamma   90.00
#
_symmetry.space_group_name_H-M   'P 1'
#
loop_
_entity.id
_entity.type
_entity.pdbx_description
1 polymer ?
#
loop_
_entity_poly.entity_id
_entity_poly.type
_entity_poly.pdbx_seq_one_letter_code
_entity_poly.pdbx_strand_id
1 'polypeptide(L)'
;MDRLDRKDLKDAAFDLVLRGYDKRQVDERLRFLGAELTVADGALRAAGERAALLEDALSEARSAPAGEPSGDSHFGARVEKILKLAEDEAREVRSQADAAAMAVVEQARAHAAEQDSALQRRWAELDSAHQELEQAREEVNRECERVRAQARAEADQIRTAVTHEADQLFTAARADADEVGNVAHAEAEQLIAQAKAEAEQLVAQANAQAQRLVAAATDAARQREQSSAHEVHQLSRLREEINGDLYRAKEVLDGLFGATGALLHKRRQDGAQSSHQARTV
;
A
#
# COMPACT_ATOMS: atom_id res chain seq x y z
N MET A 1 -22.64 9.13 67.65
CA MET A 1 -21.95 8.34 66.61
C MET A 1 -22.37 6.91 66.83
N ASP A 2 -23.23 6.39 65.95
CA ASP A 2 -23.61 4.98 65.98
C ASP A 2 -22.34 4.14 65.89
N ARG A 3 -22.09 3.30 66.90
CA ARG A 3 -21.02 2.31 66.83
C ARG A 3 -21.50 1.25 65.85
N LEU A 4 -20.85 1.19 64.68
CA LEU A 4 -21.07 0.16 63.68
C LEU A 4 -20.98 -1.22 64.35
N ASP A 5 -22.08 -1.97 64.29
CA ASP A 5 -22.15 -3.30 64.86
C ASP A 5 -21.38 -4.29 63.98
N ARG A 6 -20.95 -5.42 64.57
CA ARG A 6 -20.24 -6.50 63.85
C ARG A 6 -20.93 -6.95 62.57
N LYS A 7 -22.26 -6.82 62.53
CA LYS A 7 -23.10 -7.21 61.40
C LYS A 7 -22.97 -6.22 60.24
N ASP A 8 -22.80 -4.93 60.55
CA ASP A 8 -22.71 -3.85 59.58
C ASP A 8 -21.41 -3.93 58.77
N LEU A 9 -20.31 -4.40 59.38
CA LEU A 9 -19.03 -4.61 58.69
C LEU A 9 -19.05 -5.79 57.70
N LYS A 10 -19.93 -6.77 57.90
CA LYS A 10 -20.03 -7.94 57.01
C LYS A 10 -20.92 -7.69 55.81
N ASP A 11 -21.89 -6.79 55.95
CA ASP A 11 -22.92 -6.51 54.95
C ASP A 11 -22.64 -5.21 54.16
N ALA A 12 -21.67 -4.39 54.58
CA ALA A 12 -21.28 -3.17 53.87
C ALA A 12 -20.45 -3.48 52.60
N ALA A 13 -21.08 -3.39 51.44
CA ALA A 13 -20.41 -3.38 50.15
C ALA A 13 -19.89 -1.97 49.83
N PHE A 14 -18.63 -1.85 49.42
CA PHE A 14 -18.04 -0.60 48.93
C PHE A 14 -18.31 -0.42 47.43
N ASP A 15 -18.50 0.82 46.99
CA ASP A 15 -18.63 1.16 45.57
C ASP A 15 -17.30 0.95 44.82
N LEU A 16 -17.36 0.38 43.61
CA LEU A 16 -16.18 0.17 42.76
C LEU A 16 -15.92 1.39 41.87
N VAL A 17 -14.71 1.96 41.96
CA VAL A 17 -14.23 3.07 41.13
C VAL A 17 -13.00 2.67 40.32
N LEU A 18 -12.81 3.27 39.14
CA LEU A 18 -11.78 2.90 38.14
C LEU A 18 -10.32 2.95 38.68
N ARG A 19 -10.08 3.78 39.71
CA ARG A 19 -8.84 3.83 40.47
C ARG A 19 -9.20 3.81 41.96
N GLY A 20 -9.09 2.63 42.57
CA GLY A 20 -9.40 2.41 43.97
C GLY A 20 -8.52 1.35 44.59
N TYR A 21 -8.75 1.07 45.87
CA TYR A 21 -8.04 0.02 46.60
C TYR A 21 -8.37 -1.37 46.03
N ASP A 22 -7.39 -2.28 46.06
CA ASP A 22 -7.60 -3.67 45.62
C ASP A 22 -8.61 -4.35 46.54
N LYS A 23 -9.73 -4.78 45.95
CA LYS A 23 -10.82 -5.46 46.64
C LYS A 23 -10.34 -6.64 47.49
N ARG A 24 -9.40 -7.46 47.00
CA ARG A 24 -8.93 -8.65 47.71
C ARG A 24 -8.16 -8.28 48.97
N GLN A 25 -7.32 -7.25 48.89
CA GLN A 25 -6.55 -6.76 50.04
C GLN A 25 -7.46 -6.12 51.09
N VAL A 26 -8.48 -5.37 50.64
CA VAL A 26 -9.50 -4.79 51.54
C VAL A 26 -10.30 -5.88 52.24
N ASP A 27 -10.78 -6.89 51.51
CA ASP A 27 -11.53 -8.02 52.07
C ASP A 27 -10.71 -8.80 53.11
N GLU A 28 -9.42 -9.03 52.84
CA GLU A 28 -8.50 -9.70 53.76
C GLU A 28 -8.24 -8.88 55.03
N ARG A 29 -8.04 -7.56 54.87
CA ARG A 29 -7.85 -6.66 56.02
C ARG A 29 -9.11 -6.54 56.87
N LEU A 30 -10.29 -6.50 56.26
CA LEU A 30 -11.57 -6.46 56.98
C LEU A 30 -11.82 -7.76 57.74
N ARG A 31 -11.46 -8.93 57.17
CA ARG A 31 -11.52 -10.21 57.89
C ARG A 31 -10.58 -10.23 59.09
N PHE A 32 -9.36 -9.73 58.93
CA PHE A 32 -8.40 -9.63 60.01
C PHE A 32 -8.92 -8.74 61.15
N LEU A 33 -9.37 -7.52 60.82
CA LEU A 33 -9.94 -6.58 61.80
C LEU A 33 -11.20 -7.15 62.47
N GLY A 34 -12.05 -7.84 61.72
CA GLY A 34 -13.22 -8.53 62.25
C GLY A 34 -12.86 -9.64 63.24
N ALA A 35 -11.81 -10.40 62.99
CA ALA A 35 -11.31 -11.42 63.92
C ALA A 35 -10.73 -10.78 65.19
N GLU A 36 -9.93 -9.73 65.04
CA GLU A 36 -9.33 -8.99 66.15
C GLU A 36 -10.41 -8.38 67.08
N LEU A 37 -11.46 -7.79 66.49
CA LEU A 37 -12.60 -7.27 67.24
C LEU A 37 -13.32 -8.38 68.03
N THR A 38 -13.49 -9.57 67.44
CA THR A 38 -14.13 -10.69 68.17
C THR A 38 -13.30 -11.17 69.35
N VAL A 39 -11.97 -11.14 69.25
CA VAL A 39 -11.07 -11.48 70.36
C VAL A 39 -11.15 -10.41 71.45
N ALA A 40 -11.14 -9.13 71.07
CA ALA A 40 -11.27 -8.01 72.00
C ALA A 40 -12.61 -8.02 72.76
N ASP A 41 -13.73 -8.27 72.06
CA ASP A 41 -15.06 -8.41 72.66
C ASP A 41 -15.13 -9.59 73.65
N GLY A 42 -14.47 -10.70 73.32
CA GLY A 42 -14.37 -11.86 74.21
C GLY A 42 -13.58 -11.53 75.48
N ALA A 43 -12.45 -10.82 75.34
CA ALA A 43 -11.64 -10.38 76.47
C ALA A 43 -12.40 -9.37 77.37
N LEU A 44 -13.16 -8.46 76.78
CA LEU A 44 -13.97 -7.49 77.53
C LEU A 44 -15.09 -8.18 78.33
N ARG A 45 -15.79 -9.16 77.74
CA ARG A 45 -16.80 -9.96 78.47
C ARG A 45 -16.16 -10.73 79.63
N ALA A 46 -15.05 -11.40 79.40
CA ALA A 46 -14.34 -12.15 80.44
C ALA A 46 -13.81 -11.23 81.56
N ALA A 47 -13.40 -10.00 81.24
CA ALA A 47 -13.01 -9.01 82.23
C ALA A 47 -14.22 -8.52 83.05
N GLY A 48 -15.37 -8.29 82.41
CA GLY A 48 -16.63 -7.94 83.08
C GLY A 48 -17.12 -9.02 84.04
N GLU A 49 -17.06 -10.29 83.64
CA GLU A 49 -17.40 -11.43 84.50
C GLU A 49 -16.47 -11.52 85.73
N ARG A 50 -15.16 -11.31 85.55
CA ARG A 50 -14.21 -11.27 86.66
C ARG A 50 -14.45 -10.10 87.61
N ALA A 51 -14.82 -8.93 87.08
CA ALA A 51 -15.16 -7.77 87.89
C ALA A 51 -16.41 -8.05 88.75
N ALA A 52 -17.45 -8.63 88.18
CA ALA A 52 -18.66 -9.03 88.90
C ALA A 52 -18.36 -10.03 90.03
N LEU A 53 -17.53 -11.06 89.77
CA LEU A 53 -17.11 -12.02 90.79
C LEU A 53 -16.33 -11.36 91.95
N LEU A 54 -15.47 -10.38 91.64
CA LEU A 54 -14.71 -9.64 92.66
C LEU A 54 -15.61 -8.72 93.49
N GLU A 55 -16.61 -8.10 92.86
CA GLU A 55 -17.60 -7.27 93.55
C GLU A 55 -18.47 -8.10 94.50
N ASP A 56 -18.90 -9.30 94.07
CA ASP A 56 -19.64 -10.25 94.92
C ASP A 56 -18.78 -10.72 96.11
N ALA A 57 -17.52 -11.09 95.88
CA ALA A 57 -16.59 -11.50 96.94
C ALA A 57 -16.31 -10.35 97.94
N LEU A 58 -16.21 -9.11 97.47
CA LEU A 58 -16.07 -7.93 98.33
C LEU A 58 -17.35 -7.64 99.13
N SER A 59 -18.53 -7.87 98.54
CA SER A 59 -19.82 -7.74 99.22
C SER A 59 -19.99 -8.78 100.33
N GLU A 60 -19.60 -10.03 100.07
CA GLU A 60 -19.59 -11.11 101.06
C GLU A 60 -18.60 -10.83 102.20
N ALA A 61 -17.38 -10.38 101.87
CA ALA A 61 -16.38 -9.99 102.86
C ALA A 61 -16.81 -8.79 103.72
N ARG A 62 -17.60 -7.85 103.17
CA ARG A 62 -18.20 -6.72 103.92
C ARG A 62 -19.38 -7.15 104.78
N SER A 63 -20.08 -8.22 104.39
CA SER A 63 -21.25 -8.74 105.11
C SER A 63 -20.88 -9.76 106.19
N ALA A 64 -19.63 -10.24 106.20
CA ALA A 64 -19.09 -11.05 107.29
C ALA A 64 -19.03 -10.21 108.58
N PRO A 65 -19.60 -10.70 109.71
CA PRO A 65 -19.52 -9.98 110.97
C PRO A 65 -18.06 -9.87 111.41
N ALA A 66 -17.61 -8.64 111.65
CA ALA A 66 -16.32 -8.37 112.28
C ALA A 66 -16.31 -9.02 113.66
N GLY A 67 -15.65 -10.17 113.77
CA GLY A 67 -15.39 -10.83 115.05
C GLY A 67 -14.68 -9.86 115.99
N GLU A 68 -15.23 -9.72 117.19
CA GLU A 68 -14.80 -8.79 118.23
C GLU A 68 -13.28 -8.85 118.48
N PRO A 69 -12.59 -7.70 118.61
CA PRO A 69 -11.17 -7.68 118.91
C PRO A 69 -10.98 -8.01 120.40
N SER A 70 -10.59 -9.25 120.69
CA SER A 70 -10.08 -9.64 122.01
C SER A 70 -8.85 -8.78 122.34
N GLY A 71 -9.00 -7.97 123.39
CA GLY A 71 -7.98 -7.05 123.87
C GLY A 71 -6.79 -7.77 124.48
N ASP A 72 -5.78 -8.02 123.67
CA ASP A 72 -4.39 -8.14 124.12
C ASP A 72 -3.64 -6.91 123.64
N SER A 73 -3.12 -6.08 124.54
CA SER A 73 -2.28 -4.91 124.22
C SER A 73 -1.07 -5.25 123.32
N HIS A 74 -0.64 -6.52 123.30
CA HIS A 74 0.39 -7.06 122.39
C HIS A 74 -0.12 -7.44 120.98
N PHE A 75 -1.43 -7.54 120.76
CA PHE A 75 -2.04 -7.72 119.44
C PHE A 75 -2.07 -6.40 118.67
N GLY A 76 -2.41 -5.28 119.32
CA GLY A 76 -2.42 -3.95 118.69
C GLY A 76 -1.07 -3.56 118.08
N ALA A 77 0.03 -3.75 118.82
CA ALA A 77 1.38 -3.47 118.32
C ALA A 77 1.83 -4.39 117.17
N ARG A 78 1.36 -5.65 117.16
CA ARG A 78 1.63 -6.60 116.07
C ARG A 78 0.78 -6.29 114.83
N VAL A 79 -0.49 -5.94 115.02
CA VAL A 79 -1.41 -5.51 113.94
C VAL A 79 -0.92 -4.22 113.31
N GLU A 80 -0.49 -3.23 114.10
CA GLU A 80 0.12 -2.01 113.60
C GLU A 80 1.38 -2.31 112.77
N LYS A 81 2.24 -3.22 113.25
CA LYS A 81 3.44 -3.66 112.50
C LYS A 81 3.09 -4.40 111.20
N ILE A 82 2.07 -5.25 111.20
CA ILE A 82 1.58 -5.97 110.01
C ILE A 82 0.98 -5.00 109.01
N LEU A 83 0.16 -4.04 109.46
CA LEU A 83 -0.42 -3.00 108.60
C LEU A 83 0.66 -2.12 107.99
N LYS A 84 1.68 -1.76 108.77
CA LYS A 84 2.82 -0.98 108.28
C LYS A 84 3.65 -1.75 107.25
N LEU A 85 3.89 -3.04 107.50
CA LEU A 85 4.58 -3.93 106.55
C LEU A 85 3.75 -4.10 105.26
N ALA A 86 2.44 -4.29 105.38
CA ALA A 86 1.53 -4.40 104.25
C ALA A 86 1.42 -3.08 103.47
N GLU A 87 1.49 -1.93 104.14
CA GLU A 87 1.52 -0.63 103.48
C GLU A 87 2.83 -0.40 102.72
N ASP A 88 3.96 -0.77 103.34
CA ASP A 88 5.28 -0.73 102.69
C ASP A 88 5.33 -1.67 101.49
N GLU A 89 4.78 -2.89 101.61
CA GLU A 89 4.69 -3.87 100.53
C GLU A 89 3.73 -3.41 99.42
N ALA A 90 2.58 -2.81 99.75
CA ALA A 90 1.69 -2.22 98.77
C ALA A 90 2.31 -1.01 98.06
N ARG A 91 3.14 -0.22 98.76
CA ARG A 91 3.89 0.90 98.17
C ARG A 91 4.96 0.38 97.20
N GLU A 92 5.66 -0.69 97.58
CA GLU A 92 6.65 -1.35 96.73
C GLU A 92 6.01 -1.96 95.47
N VAL A 93 4.89 -2.70 95.61
CA VAL A 93 4.16 -3.27 94.46
C VAL A 93 3.65 -2.18 93.52
N ARG A 94 3.13 -1.06 94.04
CA ARG A 94 2.73 0.09 93.21
C ARG A 94 3.92 0.70 92.48
N SER A 95 5.04 0.93 93.17
CA SER A 95 6.28 1.43 92.58
C SER A 95 6.78 0.53 91.45
N GLN A 96 6.78 -0.79 91.67
CA GLN A 96 7.16 -1.78 90.66
C GLN A 96 6.18 -1.82 89.48
N ALA A 97 4.88 -1.72 89.74
CA ALA A 97 3.86 -1.66 88.69
C ALA A 97 3.97 -0.38 87.84
N ASP A 98 4.21 0.77 88.47
CA ASP A 98 4.43 2.05 87.79
C ASP A 98 5.72 2.00 86.94
N ALA A 99 6.81 1.45 87.50
CA ALA A 99 8.06 1.25 86.76
C ALA A 99 7.88 0.30 85.57
N ALA A 100 7.15 -0.81 85.73
CA ALA A 100 6.84 -1.74 84.65
C ALA A 100 5.95 -1.09 83.58
N ALA A 101 4.93 -0.33 83.98
CA ALA A 101 4.07 0.41 83.06
C ALA A 101 4.86 1.45 82.25
N MET A 102 5.75 2.20 82.92
CA MET A 102 6.65 3.14 82.25
C MET A 102 7.58 2.43 81.26
N ALA A 103 8.15 1.29 81.63
CA ALA A 103 8.99 0.50 80.74
C ALA A 103 8.23 0.02 79.49
N VAL A 104 6.99 -0.45 79.64
CA VAL A 104 6.15 -0.86 78.51
C VAL A 104 5.81 0.31 77.60
N VAL A 105 5.46 1.48 78.17
CA VAL A 105 5.18 2.68 77.38
C VAL A 105 6.42 3.14 76.61
N GLU A 106 7.59 3.11 77.24
CA GLU A 106 8.84 3.52 76.58
C GLU A 106 9.23 2.54 75.48
N GLN A 107 9.09 1.23 75.70
CA GLN A 107 9.27 0.22 74.66
C GLN A 107 8.29 0.40 73.49
N ALA A 108 7.01 0.66 73.79
CA ALA A 108 6.01 0.92 72.75
C ALA A 108 6.34 2.18 71.93
N ARG A 109 6.81 3.24 72.59
CA ARG A 109 7.26 4.48 71.92
C ARG A 109 8.51 4.24 71.07
N ALA A 110 9.49 3.50 71.57
CA ALA A 110 10.69 3.16 70.82
C ALA A 110 10.35 2.35 69.56
N HIS A 111 9.51 1.32 69.70
CA HIS A 111 9.05 0.53 68.55
C HIS A 111 8.22 1.35 67.55
N ALA A 112 7.36 2.27 68.01
CA ALA A 112 6.62 3.16 67.12
C ALA A 112 7.57 4.08 66.34
N ALA A 113 8.57 4.67 67.00
CA ALA A 113 9.57 5.52 66.35
C ALA A 113 10.42 4.75 65.33
N GLU A 114 10.81 3.51 65.65
CA GLU A 114 11.49 2.61 64.71
C GLU A 114 10.63 2.32 63.48
N GLN A 115 9.35 2.01 63.68
CA GLN A 115 8.40 1.76 62.60
C GLN A 115 8.20 2.99 61.71
N ASP A 116 8.02 4.17 62.29
CA ASP A 116 7.89 5.42 61.55
C ASP A 116 9.15 5.70 60.72
N SER A 117 10.33 5.52 61.30
CA SER A 117 11.61 5.69 60.58
C SER A 117 11.78 4.66 59.45
N ALA A 118 11.29 3.43 59.63
CA ALA A 118 11.34 2.39 58.61
C ALA A 118 10.37 2.68 57.47
N LEU A 119 9.18 3.19 57.78
CA LEU A 119 8.24 3.66 56.76
C LEU A 119 8.83 4.84 56.00
N GLN A 120 9.33 5.88 56.67
CA GLN A 120 9.94 7.03 56.01
C GLN A 120 11.05 6.63 55.03
N ARG A 121 11.92 5.68 55.41
CA ARG A 121 12.94 5.13 54.50
C ARG A 121 12.33 4.44 53.28
N ARG A 122 11.34 3.57 53.49
CA ARG A 122 10.64 2.89 52.38
C ARG A 122 9.94 3.86 51.44
N TRP A 123 9.34 4.93 51.97
CA TRP A 123 8.72 5.98 51.17
C TRP A 123 9.75 6.74 50.33
N ALA A 124 10.90 7.09 50.91
CA ALA A 124 11.99 7.74 50.19
C ALA A 124 12.56 6.83 49.08
N GLU A 125 12.75 5.53 49.36
CA GLU A 125 13.19 4.53 48.38
C GLU A 125 12.18 4.35 47.24
N LEU A 126 10.88 4.35 47.55
CA LEU A 126 9.83 4.23 46.53
C LEU A 126 9.76 5.49 45.66
N ASP A 127 9.91 6.67 46.25
CA ASP A 127 9.94 7.94 45.52
C ASP A 127 11.16 8.02 44.58
N SER A 128 12.35 7.64 45.06
CA SER A 128 13.54 7.59 44.20
C SER A 128 13.38 6.57 43.07
N ALA A 129 12.84 5.38 43.36
CA ALA A 129 12.57 4.37 42.32
C ALA A 129 11.55 4.85 41.29
N HIS A 130 10.51 5.60 41.71
CA HIS A 130 9.56 6.22 40.78
C HIS A 130 10.23 7.28 39.90
N GLN A 131 11.09 8.12 40.46
CA GLN A 131 11.82 9.13 39.69
C GLN A 131 12.76 8.49 38.66
N GLU A 132 13.47 7.43 39.02
CA GLU A 132 14.32 6.65 38.10
C GLU A 132 13.50 6.03 36.97
N LEU A 133 12.34 5.44 37.28
CA LEU A 133 11.44 4.86 36.27
C LEU A 133 10.90 5.92 35.30
N GLU A 134 10.53 7.10 35.79
CA GLU A 134 10.06 8.19 34.93
C GLU A 134 11.19 8.74 34.06
N GLN A 135 12.41 8.91 34.59
CA GLN A 135 13.58 9.29 33.80
C GLN A 135 13.88 8.26 32.70
N ALA A 136 13.90 6.96 33.05
CA ALA A 136 14.11 5.90 32.08
C ALA A 136 13.01 5.88 30.99
N ARG A 137 11.76 6.15 31.35
CA ARG A 137 10.64 6.28 30.39
C ARG A 137 10.83 7.46 29.45
N GLU A 138 11.22 8.62 29.97
CA GLU A 138 11.51 9.79 29.16
C GLU A 138 12.66 9.55 28.18
N GLU A 139 13.74 8.91 28.64
CA GLU A 139 14.87 8.54 27.79
C GLU A 139 14.47 7.58 26.67
N VAL A 140 13.74 6.51 27.00
CA VAL A 140 13.23 5.56 26.00
C VAL A 140 12.30 6.26 25.01
N ASN A 141 11.43 7.17 25.47
CA ASN A 141 10.55 7.92 24.59
C ASN A 141 11.33 8.84 23.65
N ARG A 142 12.32 9.59 24.15
CA ARG A 142 13.19 10.45 23.34
C ARG A 142 13.96 9.63 22.30
N GLU A 143 14.50 8.48 22.69
CA GLU A 143 15.22 7.61 21.76
C GLU A 143 14.29 7.02 20.69
N CYS A 144 13.09 6.57 21.09
CA CYS A 144 12.07 6.12 20.14
C CYS A 144 11.66 7.21 19.14
N GLU A 145 11.50 8.45 19.61
CA GLU A 145 11.22 9.60 18.75
C GLU A 145 12.36 9.89 17.80
N ARG A 146 13.61 9.85 18.28
CA ARG A 146 14.82 10.04 17.47
C ARG A 146 14.92 8.99 16.37
N VAL A 147 14.75 7.72 16.70
CA VAL A 147 14.77 6.60 15.73
C VAL A 147 13.64 6.75 14.71
N ARG A 148 12.42 7.12 15.14
CA ARG A 148 11.30 7.36 14.23
C ARG A 148 11.55 8.55 13.30
N ALA A 149 12.11 9.64 13.80
CA ALA A 149 12.45 10.82 13.00
C ALA A 149 13.52 10.49 11.97
N GLN A 150 14.57 9.77 12.37
CA GLN A 150 15.63 9.30 11.48
C GLN A 150 15.07 8.38 10.37
N ALA A 151 14.30 7.36 10.74
CA ALA A 151 13.71 6.43 9.77
C ALA A 151 12.77 7.15 8.77
N ARG A 152 12.02 8.17 9.21
CA ARG A 152 11.20 9.01 8.32
C ARG A 152 12.06 9.82 7.35
N ALA A 153 13.12 10.46 7.84
CA ALA A 153 14.02 11.23 7.01
C ALA A 153 14.72 10.36 5.94
N GLU A 154 15.19 9.17 6.33
CA GLU A 154 15.78 8.19 5.39
C GLU A 154 14.75 7.72 4.36
N ALA A 155 13.52 7.41 4.77
CA ALA A 155 12.45 7.03 3.85
C ALA A 155 12.09 8.14 2.86
N ASP A 156 12.03 9.40 3.31
CA ASP A 156 11.76 10.56 2.45
C ASP A 156 12.92 10.82 1.47
N GLN A 157 14.18 10.62 1.89
CA GLN A 157 15.34 10.70 1.02
C GLN A 157 15.31 9.62 -0.06
N ILE A 158 15.05 8.36 0.31
CA ILE A 158 14.94 7.25 -0.64
C ILE A 158 13.79 7.52 -1.63
N ARG A 159 12.62 7.96 -1.14
CA ARG A 159 11.48 8.28 -2.02
C ARG A 159 11.86 9.36 -3.03
N THR A 160 12.50 10.44 -2.57
CA THR A 160 12.91 11.54 -3.44
C THR A 160 13.93 11.09 -4.48
N ALA A 161 14.93 10.29 -4.08
CA ALA A 161 15.94 9.75 -4.99
C ALA A 161 15.32 8.83 -6.05
N VAL A 162 14.44 7.90 -5.63
CA VAL A 162 13.75 6.98 -6.55
C VAL A 162 12.83 7.73 -7.51
N THR A 163 12.08 8.73 -7.04
CA THR A 163 11.24 9.56 -7.93
C THR A 163 12.10 10.31 -8.94
N HIS A 164 13.22 10.89 -8.51
CA HIS A 164 14.12 11.60 -9.42
C HIS A 164 14.75 10.67 -10.47
N GLU A 165 15.22 9.50 -10.07
CA GLU A 165 15.79 8.51 -10.98
C GLU A 165 14.72 7.98 -11.96
N ALA A 166 13.50 7.74 -11.50
CA ALA A 166 12.38 7.38 -12.37
C ALA A 166 12.10 8.47 -13.40
N ASP A 167 12.02 9.74 -13.00
CA ASP A 167 11.78 10.86 -13.92
C ASP A 167 12.89 11.01 -14.96
N GLN A 168 14.15 10.80 -14.55
CA GLN A 168 15.30 10.79 -15.47
C GLN A 168 15.19 9.65 -16.49
N LEU A 169 14.90 8.42 -16.02
CA LEU A 169 14.73 7.26 -16.89
C LEU A 169 13.56 7.44 -17.87
N PHE A 170 12.44 8.00 -17.41
CA PHE A 170 11.30 8.30 -18.29
C PHE A 170 11.65 9.36 -19.35
N THR A 171 12.38 10.39 -18.96
CA THR A 171 12.81 11.44 -19.90
C THR A 171 13.78 10.89 -20.93
N ALA A 172 14.76 10.08 -20.50
CA ALA A 172 15.71 9.42 -21.40
C ALA A 172 15.01 8.44 -22.35
N ALA A 173 14.16 7.55 -21.84
CA ALA A 173 13.42 6.60 -22.66
C ALA A 173 12.51 7.28 -23.70
N ARG A 174 11.94 8.44 -23.35
CA ARG A 174 11.15 9.24 -24.29
C ARG A 174 12.02 9.87 -25.38
N ALA A 175 13.17 10.42 -25.02
CA ALA A 175 14.12 10.97 -25.99
C ALA A 175 14.62 9.89 -26.96
N ASP A 176 14.96 8.71 -26.46
CA ASP A 176 15.38 7.56 -27.28
C ASP A 176 14.26 7.11 -28.22
N ALA A 177 13.01 7.05 -27.74
CA ALA A 177 11.86 6.71 -28.58
C ALA A 177 11.61 7.75 -29.68
N ASP A 178 11.73 9.04 -29.37
CA ASP A 178 11.61 10.12 -30.34
C ASP A 178 12.75 10.07 -31.38
N GLU A 179 13.98 9.76 -30.97
CA GLU A 179 15.13 9.58 -31.87
C GLU A 179 14.91 8.41 -32.83
N VAL A 180 14.56 7.23 -32.31
CA VAL A 180 14.25 6.04 -33.11
C VAL A 180 13.10 6.32 -34.08
N GLY A 181 12.06 7.03 -33.63
CA GLY A 181 10.93 7.42 -34.46
C GLY A 181 11.34 8.35 -35.61
N ASN A 182 12.18 9.35 -35.34
CA ASN A 182 12.68 10.28 -36.34
C ASN A 182 13.58 9.59 -37.37
N VAL A 183 14.46 8.68 -36.93
CA VAL A 183 15.32 7.89 -37.82
C VAL A 183 14.47 7.01 -38.73
N ALA A 184 13.53 6.24 -38.17
CA ALA A 184 12.65 5.38 -38.94
C ALA A 184 11.79 6.17 -39.95
N HIS A 185 11.32 7.35 -39.57
CA HIS A 185 10.56 8.22 -40.49
C HIS A 185 11.43 8.74 -41.63
N ALA A 186 12.66 9.19 -41.34
CA ALA A 186 13.61 9.64 -42.36
C ALA A 186 13.98 8.52 -43.34
N GLU A 187 14.24 7.31 -42.84
CA GLU A 187 14.50 6.13 -43.67
C GLU A 187 13.30 5.79 -44.56
N ALA A 188 12.08 5.83 -44.03
CA ALA A 188 10.86 5.58 -44.80
C ALA A 188 10.68 6.61 -45.94
N GLU A 189 10.89 7.90 -45.65
CA GLU A 189 10.83 8.96 -46.67
C GLU A 189 11.90 8.78 -47.76
N GLN A 190 13.13 8.39 -47.38
CA GLN A 190 14.19 8.08 -48.33
C GLN A 190 13.84 6.90 -49.24
N LEU A 191 13.30 5.82 -48.67
CA LEU A 191 12.87 4.64 -49.45
C LEU A 191 11.73 4.99 -50.41
N ILE A 192 10.76 5.80 -49.97
CA ILE A 192 9.66 6.27 -50.82
C ILE A 192 10.20 7.15 -51.96
N ALA A 193 11.11 8.07 -51.67
CA ALA A 193 11.72 8.93 -52.69
C ALA A 193 12.52 8.11 -53.71
N GLN A 194 13.30 7.13 -53.25
CA GLN A 194 14.05 6.22 -54.11
C GLN A 194 13.11 5.41 -55.00
N ALA A 195 12.07 4.78 -54.42
CA ALA A 195 11.10 3.99 -55.18
C ALA A 195 10.36 4.82 -56.23
N LYS A 196 10.02 6.09 -55.91
CA LYS A 196 9.42 7.02 -56.88
C LYS A 196 10.37 7.34 -58.03
N ALA A 197 11.64 7.65 -57.73
CA ALA A 197 12.64 7.94 -58.75
C ALA A 197 12.89 6.75 -59.68
N GLU A 198 12.99 5.53 -59.12
CA GLU A 198 13.13 4.30 -59.89
C GLU A 198 11.90 4.03 -60.78
N ALA A 199 10.69 4.26 -60.26
CA ALA A 199 9.46 4.13 -61.03
C ALA A 199 9.39 5.15 -62.19
N GLU A 200 9.74 6.41 -61.94
CA GLU A 200 9.81 7.45 -62.98
C GLU A 200 10.83 7.11 -64.08
N GLN A 201 12.01 6.62 -63.69
CA GLN A 201 13.02 6.16 -64.63
C GLN A 201 12.53 5.00 -65.50
N LEU A 202 11.88 4.00 -64.88
CA LEU A 202 11.33 2.85 -65.60
C LEU A 202 10.26 3.29 -66.61
N VAL A 203 9.35 4.17 -66.20
CA VAL A 203 8.30 4.74 -67.08
C VAL A 203 8.93 5.53 -68.22
N ALA A 204 9.94 6.36 -67.95
CA ALA A 204 10.65 7.12 -68.98
C ALA A 204 11.36 6.20 -70.00
N GLN A 205 12.02 5.14 -69.52
CA GLN A 205 12.66 4.13 -70.38
C GLN A 205 11.64 3.38 -71.24
N ALA A 206 10.53 2.94 -70.65
CA ALA A 206 9.45 2.26 -71.37
C ALA A 206 8.83 3.17 -72.44
N ASN A 207 8.59 4.45 -72.14
CA ASN A 207 8.09 5.43 -73.09
C ASN A 207 9.08 5.69 -74.23
N ALA A 208 10.38 5.82 -73.93
CA ALA A 208 11.39 6.00 -74.96
C ALA A 208 11.50 4.77 -75.89
N GLN A 209 11.40 3.55 -75.33
CA GLN A 209 11.36 2.33 -76.12
C GLN A 209 10.10 2.26 -76.99
N ALA A 210 8.92 2.56 -76.44
CA ALA A 210 7.67 2.60 -77.19
C ALA A 210 7.74 3.61 -78.34
N GLN A 211 8.26 4.82 -78.11
CA GLN A 211 8.46 5.83 -79.14
C GLN A 211 9.41 5.36 -80.25
N ARG A 212 10.52 4.70 -79.90
CA ARG A 212 11.45 4.11 -80.88
C ARG A 212 10.78 3.03 -81.73
N LEU A 213 10.00 2.15 -81.10
CA LEU A 213 9.25 1.11 -81.81
C LEU A 213 8.21 1.70 -82.76
N VAL A 214 7.46 2.71 -82.31
CA VAL A 214 6.48 3.41 -83.15
C VAL A 214 7.16 4.12 -84.33
N ALA A 215 8.28 4.81 -84.09
CA ALA A 215 9.05 5.47 -85.15
C ALA A 215 9.57 4.45 -86.18
N ALA A 216 10.20 3.37 -85.72
CA ALA A 216 10.69 2.31 -86.59
C ALA A 216 9.58 1.64 -87.40
N ALA A 217 8.42 1.36 -86.78
CA ALA A 217 7.25 0.81 -87.46
C ALA A 217 6.69 1.79 -88.51
N THR A 218 6.67 3.09 -88.20
CA THR A 218 6.20 4.14 -89.12
C THR A 218 7.13 4.27 -90.32
N ASP A 219 8.45 4.28 -90.10
CA ASP A 219 9.43 4.36 -91.19
C ASP A 219 9.42 3.10 -92.06
N ALA A 220 9.28 1.92 -91.47
CA ALA A 220 9.11 0.68 -92.21
C ALA A 220 7.81 0.68 -93.04
N ALA A 221 6.71 1.21 -92.50
CA ALA A 221 5.45 1.36 -93.23
C ALA A 221 5.60 2.32 -94.42
N ARG A 222 6.22 3.50 -94.22
CA ARG A 222 6.52 4.45 -95.30
C ARG A 222 7.40 3.85 -96.39
N GLN A 223 8.44 3.09 -96.02
CA GLN A 223 9.30 2.41 -96.98
C GLN A 223 8.53 1.39 -97.82
N ARG A 224 7.63 0.62 -97.20
CA ARG A 224 6.74 -0.32 -97.92
C ARG A 224 5.77 0.40 -98.84
N GLU A 225 5.19 1.52 -98.41
CA GLU A 225 4.33 2.36 -99.25
C GLU A 225 5.10 2.94 -100.44
N GLN A 226 6.32 3.45 -100.22
CA GLN A 226 7.18 3.97 -101.28
C GLN A 226 7.59 2.88 -102.27
N SER A 227 8.00 1.70 -101.80
CA SER A 227 8.35 0.59 -102.68
C SER A 227 7.15 0.12 -103.50
N SER A 228 5.99 -0.03 -102.85
CA SER A 228 4.74 -0.38 -103.53
C SER A 228 4.33 0.68 -104.57
N ALA A 229 4.43 1.97 -104.23
CA ALA A 229 4.18 3.05 -105.19
C ALA A 229 5.16 3.02 -106.37
N HIS A 230 6.43 2.70 -106.13
CA HIS A 230 7.43 2.56 -107.17
C HIS A 230 7.15 1.37 -108.10
N GLU A 231 6.77 0.22 -107.53
CA GLU A 231 6.33 -0.97 -108.28
C GLU A 231 5.10 -0.67 -109.13
N VAL A 232 4.07 -0.01 -108.56
CA VAL A 232 2.86 0.42 -109.28
C VAL A 232 3.22 1.36 -110.43
N HIS A 233 4.11 2.33 -110.20
CA HIS A 233 4.58 3.23 -111.25
C HIS A 233 5.32 2.49 -112.38
N GLN A 234 6.19 1.53 -112.04
CA GLN A 234 6.87 0.69 -113.02
C GLN A 234 5.88 -0.16 -113.83
N LEU A 235 4.93 -0.82 -113.17
CA LEU A 235 3.87 -1.58 -113.82
C LEU A 235 3.01 -0.69 -114.73
N SER A 236 2.70 0.53 -114.31
CA SER A 236 1.98 1.50 -115.15
C SER A 236 2.80 1.91 -116.39
N ARG A 237 4.12 2.09 -116.24
CA ARG A 237 5.02 2.40 -117.36
C ARG A 237 5.10 1.23 -118.34
N LEU A 238 5.29 0.01 -117.84
CA LEU A 238 5.29 -1.22 -118.64
C LEU A 238 3.94 -1.41 -119.35
N ARG A 239 2.82 -1.15 -118.67
CA ARG A 239 1.49 -1.17 -119.29
C ARG A 239 1.40 -0.18 -120.45
N GLU A 240 1.91 1.03 -120.27
CA GLU A 240 1.90 2.05 -121.32
C GLU A 240 2.84 1.72 -122.48
N GLU A 241 4.02 1.15 -122.20
CA GLU A 241 4.95 0.64 -123.21
C GLU A 241 4.32 -0.51 -124.00
N ILE A 242 3.74 -1.51 -123.32
CA ILE A 242 3.01 -2.64 -123.95
C ILE A 242 1.84 -2.10 -124.78
N ASN A 243 1.04 -1.18 -124.24
CA ASN A 243 -0.06 -0.57 -124.98
C ASN A 243 0.47 0.17 -126.23
N GLY A 244 1.55 0.92 -126.10
CA GLY A 244 2.22 1.61 -127.20
C GLY A 244 2.73 0.63 -128.27
N ASP A 245 3.36 -0.46 -127.87
CA ASP A 245 3.83 -1.52 -128.77
C ASP A 245 2.67 -2.27 -129.43
N LEU A 246 1.57 -2.51 -128.71
CA LEU A 246 0.33 -3.04 -129.30
C LEU A 246 -0.28 -2.07 -130.32
N TYR A 247 -0.27 -0.76 -130.05
CA TYR A 247 -0.69 0.25 -131.02
C TYR A 247 0.22 0.27 -132.25
N ARG A 248 1.54 0.18 -132.09
CA ARG A 248 2.50 0.06 -133.22
C ARG A 248 2.32 -1.22 -134.00
N ALA A 249 2.15 -2.36 -133.32
CA ALA A 249 1.90 -3.65 -133.95
C ALA A 249 0.57 -3.62 -134.71
N LYS A 250 -0.48 -2.98 -134.15
CA LYS A 250 -1.72 -2.71 -134.86
C LYS A 250 -1.49 -1.83 -136.09
N GLU A 251 -0.69 -0.77 -136.00
CA GLU A 251 -0.39 0.11 -137.13
C GLU A 251 0.42 -0.60 -138.23
N VAL A 252 1.37 -1.47 -137.86
CA VAL A 252 2.11 -2.35 -138.79
C VAL A 252 1.20 -3.41 -139.40
N LEU A 253 0.29 -4.02 -138.63
CA LEU A 253 -0.72 -4.94 -139.15
C LEU A 253 -1.70 -4.22 -140.08
N ASP A 254 -2.16 -3.02 -139.73
CA ASP A 254 -2.96 -2.17 -140.62
C ASP A 254 -2.15 -1.79 -141.87
N GLY A 255 -0.83 -1.65 -141.78
CA GLY A 255 0.07 -1.46 -142.93
C GLY A 255 0.29 -2.71 -143.81
N LEU A 256 0.43 -3.90 -143.21
CA LEU A 256 0.67 -5.17 -143.92
C LEU A 256 -0.63 -5.81 -144.45
N PHE A 257 -1.73 -5.70 -143.70
CA PHE A 257 -3.03 -6.26 -144.04
C PHE A 257 -4.00 -5.22 -144.63
N GLY A 258 -3.80 -3.92 -144.40
CA GLY A 258 -4.48 -2.88 -145.17
C GLY A 258 -4.09 -2.90 -146.65
N ALA A 259 -2.88 -3.36 -146.97
CA ALA A 259 -2.42 -3.57 -148.34
C ALA A 259 -2.99 -4.86 -149.00
N THR A 260 -3.56 -5.80 -148.24
CA THR A 260 -4.13 -7.06 -148.78
C THR A 260 -5.66 -7.19 -148.57
N GLY A 261 -6.30 -6.24 -147.89
CA GLY A 261 -7.77 -6.14 -147.76
C GLY A 261 -8.46 -5.21 -148.75
N ALA A 262 -7.73 -4.53 -149.63
CA ALA A 262 -8.28 -3.49 -150.51
C ALA A 262 -8.73 -3.97 -151.91
N LEU A 263 -8.79 -5.28 -152.19
CA LEU A 263 -9.14 -5.79 -153.53
C LEU A 263 -10.13 -6.95 -153.63
N LEU A 264 -10.88 -7.33 -152.60
CA LEU A 264 -12.01 -8.26 -152.79
C LEU A 264 -13.28 -7.85 -152.03
N HIS A 265 -14.26 -7.43 -152.83
CA HIS A 265 -15.70 -7.47 -152.60
C HIS A 265 -16.38 -6.37 -151.77
N LYS A 266 -16.68 -5.29 -152.50
CA LYS A 266 -18.01 -4.66 -152.50
C LYS A 266 -19.08 -5.71 -152.91
N ARG A 267 -20.11 -5.85 -152.05
CA ARG A 267 -21.53 -6.23 -152.35
C ARG A 267 -22.00 -7.64 -151.93
N ARG A 268 -22.55 -7.75 -150.71
CA ARG A 268 -23.96 -8.11 -150.37
C ARG A 268 -24.08 -8.20 -148.84
N GLN A 269 -24.69 -7.22 -148.18
CA GLN A 269 -26.12 -7.11 -147.88
C GLN A 269 -26.69 -8.26 -147.03
N ASP A 270 -27.26 -7.81 -145.90
CA ASP A 270 -28.41 -8.34 -145.15
C ASP A 270 -28.24 -9.58 -144.27
N GLY A 271 -28.67 -9.42 -143.00
CA GLY A 271 -29.10 -10.54 -142.15
C GLY A 271 -28.89 -10.36 -140.64
N ALA A 272 -29.90 -9.79 -139.96
CA ALA A 272 -30.47 -10.25 -138.68
C ALA A 272 -29.52 -10.49 -137.47
N GLN A 273 -29.55 -9.63 -136.45
CA GLN A 273 -30.45 -9.67 -135.26
C GLN A 273 -30.02 -10.59 -134.10
N SER A 274 -29.80 -9.92 -132.96
CA SER A 274 -30.20 -10.30 -131.58
C SER A 274 -29.38 -11.40 -130.91
N SER A 275 -29.25 -11.51 -129.58
CA SER A 275 -29.79 -10.81 -128.41
C SER A 275 -29.06 -11.37 -127.18
N HIS A 276 -29.12 -10.65 -126.05
CA HIS A 276 -29.23 -11.20 -124.67
C HIS A 276 -28.11 -12.11 -124.13
N GLN A 277 -27.77 -12.17 -122.85
CA GLN A 277 -28.18 -11.54 -121.59
C GLN A 277 -27.20 -12.05 -120.52
N ALA A 278 -27.02 -11.27 -119.45
CA ALA A 278 -26.88 -11.72 -118.05
C ALA A 278 -25.62 -12.54 -117.65
N ARG A 279 -25.14 -12.59 -116.39
CA ARG A 279 -25.73 -12.29 -115.07
C ARG A 279 -24.61 -12.40 -114.00
N THR A 280 -24.69 -11.60 -112.92
CA THR A 280 -24.37 -11.88 -111.47
C THR A 280 -23.07 -12.59 -111.05
N VAL A 281 -22.41 -12.31 -109.91
CA VAL A 281 -22.61 -11.51 -108.69
C VAL A 281 -21.26 -10.87 -108.36
#